data_AF-A0A2E0ZFE6-F1
#
_entry.id   AF-A0A2E0ZFE6-F1
#
_cell.length_a   1.000
_cell.length_b   1.000
_cell.length_c   1.000
_cell.angle_alpha   90.00
_cell.angle_beta   90.00
_cell.angle_gamma   90.00
#
_symmetry.space_group_name_H-M   'P 1'
#
loop_
_entity.id
_entity.type
_entity.pdbx_description
1 polymer ?
#
loop_
_entity_poly.entity_id
_entity_poly.type
_entity_poly.pdbx_seq_one_letter_code
_entity_poly.pdbx_strand_id
1 'polypeptide(L)'
;MCVPNAAVWPTRRSFCAAPRKLRYKVLLPVFQIRRFNYCRVCLALLLVWLLAGCSRVDEDVVGETAASTSLNAGASTPDYLAYLEENEQLSGGQATVFDTTPNAFSQPIPGLEREQELLFFVGNSFFNQNWVTAPASTTARDGLGPLFNARSCAGCHFKDGRGRAPEFAGEMPTGFLLRLSVPGTDFYGEPLPEPNYGGQLQDQAIMGFAAEGVVNLVYEEMPFTFPDGETVLLRQPVYELSDLAYGDMHAEVQTSPRVDNQLGVTLTFNDNDGD
;
A
#
# COMPACT_ATOMS: atom_id res chain seq x y z
N MET A 1 22.84 -47.61 -21.99
CA MET A 1 22.40 -47.95 -23.36
C MET A 1 20.89 -48.13 -23.35
N CYS A 2 20.22 -47.45 -24.30
CA CYS A 2 18.82 -47.60 -24.72
C CYS A 2 17.72 -47.07 -23.77
N VAL A 3 16.70 -46.30 -24.16
CA VAL A 3 16.30 -45.45 -25.33
C VAL A 3 15.16 -44.55 -24.76
N PRO A 4 15.03 -43.27 -25.15
CA PRO A 4 13.94 -42.38 -24.69
C PRO A 4 12.63 -42.61 -25.46
N ASN A 5 11.51 -42.51 -24.74
CA ASN A 5 10.15 -42.67 -25.28
C ASN A 5 9.63 -41.32 -25.79
N ALA A 6 9.33 -41.24 -27.08
CA ALA A 6 8.80 -40.05 -27.76
C ALA A 6 7.27 -40.00 -27.63
N ALA A 7 6.74 -38.95 -27.00
CA ALA A 7 5.32 -38.63 -27.02
C ALA A 7 5.01 -37.74 -28.23
N VAL A 8 4.15 -38.27 -29.10
CA VAL A 8 3.63 -37.65 -30.33
C VAL A 8 2.56 -36.62 -29.96
N TRP A 9 2.75 -35.37 -30.38
CA TRP A 9 1.72 -34.32 -30.31
C TRP A 9 0.90 -34.29 -31.61
N PRO A 10 -0.45 -34.25 -31.57
CA PRO A 10 -1.25 -34.04 -32.76
C PRO A 10 -1.30 -32.55 -33.13
N THR A 11 -0.90 -32.25 -34.37
CA THR A 11 -1.01 -30.96 -35.05
C THR A 11 -2.46 -30.52 -35.18
N ARG A 12 -2.84 -29.40 -34.53
CA ARG A 12 -4.12 -28.72 -34.78
C ARG A 12 -3.95 -27.63 -35.83
N ARG A 13 -4.94 -27.63 -36.72
CA ARG A 13 -5.06 -26.90 -37.98
C ARG A 13 -5.19 -25.39 -37.77
N SER A 14 -4.53 -24.65 -38.66
CA SER A 14 -4.66 -23.21 -38.85
C SER A 14 -6.11 -22.79 -39.12
N PHE A 15 -6.67 -21.96 -38.24
CA PHE A 15 -7.80 -21.08 -38.55
C PHE A 15 -7.26 -19.64 -38.57
N CYS A 16 -6.85 -19.18 -39.76
CA CYS A 16 -6.65 -17.76 -40.03
C CYS A 16 -8.01 -17.15 -40.38
N ALA A 17 -8.64 -16.48 -39.43
CA ALA A 17 -9.74 -15.54 -39.71
C ALA A 17 -9.14 -14.13 -39.80
N ALA A 18 -9.28 -13.51 -40.97
CA ALA A 18 -8.84 -12.14 -41.22
C ALA A 18 -9.68 -11.11 -40.45
N PRO A 19 -9.10 -10.10 -39.78
CA PRO A 19 -9.88 -9.03 -39.17
C PRO A 19 -10.37 -8.04 -40.24
N ARG A 20 -11.68 -7.79 -40.24
CA ARG A 20 -12.34 -6.73 -41.03
C ARG A 20 -11.81 -5.37 -40.60
N LYS A 21 -11.25 -4.60 -41.53
CA LYS A 21 -10.82 -3.21 -41.30
C LYS A 21 -12.04 -2.30 -41.10
N LEU A 22 -12.40 -1.99 -39.86
CA LEU A 22 -13.23 -0.80 -39.57
C LEU A 22 -12.34 0.44 -39.60
N ARG A 23 -12.60 1.33 -40.57
CA ARG A 23 -11.97 2.65 -40.65
C ARG A 23 -12.78 3.64 -39.82
N TYR A 24 -12.30 4.00 -38.64
CA TYR A 24 -12.81 5.15 -37.91
C TYR A 24 -12.02 6.39 -38.33
N LYS A 25 -12.68 7.36 -38.98
CA LYS A 25 -12.15 8.72 -39.19
C LYS A 25 -12.31 9.48 -37.88
N VAL A 26 -11.24 9.57 -37.09
CA VAL A 26 -11.18 10.50 -35.95
C VAL A 26 -10.82 11.87 -36.50
N LEU A 27 -11.80 12.77 -36.55
CA LEU A 27 -11.61 14.20 -36.80
C LEU A 27 -11.19 14.86 -35.48
N LEU A 28 -9.90 15.13 -35.31
CA LEU A 28 -9.38 15.96 -34.22
C LEU A 28 -9.55 17.45 -34.60
N PRO A 29 -10.19 18.29 -33.78
CA PRO A 29 -10.14 19.73 -33.98
C PRO A 29 -8.77 20.26 -33.54
N VAL A 30 -8.05 20.85 -34.50
CA VAL A 30 -6.82 21.62 -34.26
C VAL A 30 -7.20 22.92 -33.55
N PHE A 31 -7.10 22.94 -32.22
CA PHE A 31 -7.15 24.19 -31.45
C PHE A 31 -5.82 24.94 -31.63
N GLN A 32 -5.89 26.13 -32.21
CA GLN A 32 -4.75 27.04 -32.31
C GLN A 32 -4.33 27.52 -30.91
N ILE A 33 -3.12 27.12 -30.50
CA ILE A 33 -2.45 27.67 -29.31
C ILE A 33 -1.98 29.09 -29.65
N ARG A 34 -2.70 30.10 -29.15
CA ARG A 34 -2.20 31.49 -29.13
C ARG A 34 -0.98 31.54 -28.20
N ARG A 35 0.14 32.06 -28.69
CA ARG A 35 1.36 32.29 -27.91
C ARG A 35 1.04 33.15 -26.68
N PHE A 36 1.06 32.53 -25.50
CA PHE A 36 0.95 33.22 -24.22
C PHE A 36 2.29 33.89 -23.92
N ASN A 37 2.31 35.22 -23.80
CA ASN A 37 3.53 35.99 -23.54
C ASN A 37 3.94 35.87 -22.05
N TYR A 38 4.68 34.82 -21.72
CA TYR A 38 5.22 34.52 -20.38
C TYR A 38 6.01 35.67 -19.75
N CYS A 39 6.58 36.56 -20.57
CA CYS A 39 7.41 37.68 -20.09
C CYS A 39 6.62 38.74 -19.30
N ARG A 40 5.31 38.91 -19.54
CA ARG A 40 4.48 39.89 -18.80
C ARG A 40 3.97 39.38 -17.45
N VAL A 41 3.81 38.06 -17.30
CA VAL A 41 3.34 37.44 -16.04
C VAL A 41 4.48 37.34 -15.02
N CYS A 42 5.69 37.04 -15.47
CA CYS A 42 6.87 37.01 -14.58
C CYS A 42 7.23 38.38 -14.01
N LEU A 43 7.04 39.47 -14.78
CA LEU A 43 7.34 40.82 -14.30
C LEU A 43 6.34 41.32 -13.23
N ALA A 44 5.08 40.89 -13.33
CA ALA A 44 4.06 41.25 -12.36
C ALA A 44 4.25 40.55 -11.01
N LEU A 45 4.72 39.29 -11.01
CA LEU A 45 4.97 38.52 -9.78
C LEU A 45 6.23 38.99 -9.02
N LEU A 46 7.24 39.49 -9.73
CA LEU A 46 8.43 40.09 -9.11
C LEU A 46 8.14 41.43 -8.41
N LEU A 47 7.21 42.23 -8.94
CA LEU A 47 6.81 43.52 -8.35
C LEU A 47 5.98 43.37 -7.07
N VAL A 48 5.23 42.27 -6.92
CA VAL A 48 4.47 41.96 -5.69
C VAL A 48 5.41 41.52 -4.56
N TRP A 49 6.52 40.82 -4.88
CA TRP A 49 7.53 40.43 -3.89
C TRP A 49 8.41 41.60 -3.42
N LEU A 50 8.59 42.64 -4.25
CA LEU A 50 9.37 43.82 -3.90
C LEU A 50 8.63 44.85 -3.02
N LEU A 51 7.30 44.75 -2.89
CA LEU A 51 6.49 45.69 -2.10
C LEU A 51 5.97 45.12 -0.77
N ALA A 52 6.26 43.86 -0.44
CA ALA A 52 5.88 43.24 0.84
C ALA A 52 7.02 43.20 1.89
N GLY A 53 8.11 43.93 1.65
CA GLY A 53 9.22 44.06 2.60
C GLY A 53 9.09 45.32 3.46
N CYS A 54 8.87 45.11 4.76
CA CYS A 54 9.08 46.02 5.91
C CYS A 54 7.82 46.35 6.72
N SER A 55 7.41 45.41 7.57
CA SER A 55 6.91 45.74 8.91
C SER A 55 7.79 45.01 9.92
N ARG A 56 8.56 45.79 10.69
CA ARG A 56 9.32 45.33 11.87
C ARG A 56 8.34 44.74 12.88
N VAL A 57 8.68 43.58 13.43
CA VAL A 57 8.10 43.07 14.68
C VAL A 57 9.21 43.26 15.71
N ASP A 58 8.97 44.15 16.66
CA ASP A 58 9.85 44.36 17.81
C ASP A 58 9.85 43.10 18.69
N GLU A 59 11.05 42.64 19.07
CA GLU A 59 11.25 41.65 20.13
C GLU A 59 11.01 42.31 21.48
N ASP A 60 9.82 42.10 22.06
CA ASP A 60 9.63 42.28 23.50
C ASP A 60 9.75 40.91 24.19
N VAL A 61 10.89 40.74 24.86
CA VAL A 61 11.16 39.70 25.85
C VAL A 61 10.29 39.97 27.07
N VAL A 62 9.22 39.18 27.25
CA VAL A 62 8.55 39.03 28.55
C VAL A 62 8.38 37.54 28.81
N GLY A 63 9.14 37.04 29.78
CA GLY A 63 8.90 35.72 30.36
C GLY A 63 7.57 35.75 31.10
N GLU A 64 6.64 34.91 30.70
CA GLU A 64 5.41 34.70 31.46
C GLU A 64 5.07 33.20 31.51
N THR A 65 4.97 32.74 32.74
CA THR A 65 4.62 31.40 33.18
C THR A 65 3.37 30.87 32.50
N ALA A 66 3.44 29.63 32.02
CA ALA A 66 2.29 28.89 31.50
C ALA A 66 1.20 28.75 32.56
N ALA A 67 0.19 29.62 32.51
CA ALA A 67 -1.09 29.40 33.15
C ALA A 67 -1.94 28.54 32.22
N SER A 68 -2.20 27.31 32.66
CA SER A 68 -3.14 26.37 32.06
C SER A 68 -4.53 26.99 32.00
N THR A 69 -4.99 27.31 30.78
CA THR A 69 -6.39 27.66 30.56
C THR A 69 -7.18 26.35 30.49
N SER A 70 -7.95 26.06 31.54
CA SER A 70 -8.78 24.87 31.62
C SER A 70 -9.95 24.96 30.62
N LEU A 71 -9.90 24.11 29.59
CA LEU A 71 -11.09 23.75 28.84
C LEU A 71 -11.98 22.91 29.76
N ASN A 72 -13.15 23.43 30.06
CA ASN A 72 -14.16 22.78 30.89
C ASN A 72 -14.76 21.60 30.11
N ALA A 73 -14.12 20.43 30.19
CA ALA A 73 -14.62 19.18 29.63
C ALA A 73 -15.57 18.52 30.64
N GLY A 74 -16.85 18.84 30.53
CA GLY A 74 -17.94 18.10 31.14
C GLY A 74 -18.15 16.76 30.44
N ALA A 75 -17.20 15.84 30.60
CA ALA A 75 -17.33 14.40 30.42
C ALA A 75 -16.11 13.79 31.10
N SER A 76 -16.31 12.98 32.13
CA SER A 76 -15.25 12.22 32.77
C SER A 76 -14.73 11.17 31.78
N THR A 77 -13.85 11.57 30.86
CA THR A 77 -12.93 10.63 30.21
C THR A 77 -12.19 9.92 31.34
N PRO A 78 -12.26 8.58 31.43
CA PRO A 78 -11.38 7.85 32.33
C PRO A 78 -9.96 8.33 32.08
N ASP A 79 -9.26 8.74 33.13
CA ASP A 79 -7.86 9.07 33.03
C ASP A 79 -7.11 7.77 32.75
N TYR A 80 -6.98 7.42 31.48
CA TYR A 80 -6.39 6.14 31.07
C TYR A 80 -4.94 6.03 31.58
N LEU A 81 -4.29 7.18 31.83
CA LEU A 81 -2.96 7.27 32.42
C LEU A 81 -2.93 6.71 33.85
N ALA A 82 -4.06 6.69 34.57
CA ALA A 82 -4.15 6.14 35.92
C ALA A 82 -4.08 4.60 35.96
N TYR A 83 -4.22 3.93 34.82
CA TYR A 83 -4.13 2.47 34.70
C TYR A 83 -2.82 1.99 34.06
N LEU A 84 -1.96 2.90 33.58
CA LEU A 84 -0.72 2.50 32.97
C LEU A 84 0.26 1.99 34.02
N GLU A 85 0.77 0.78 33.80
CA GLU A 85 1.90 0.27 34.57
C GLU A 85 3.18 1.07 34.24
N GLU A 86 4.18 1.00 35.12
CA GLU A 86 5.44 1.70 34.92
C GLU A 86 6.08 1.29 33.58
N ASN A 87 6.36 2.26 32.71
CA ASN A 87 6.92 2.09 31.36
C ASN A 87 5.95 1.50 30.31
N GLU A 88 4.67 1.31 30.61
CA GLU A 88 3.67 0.88 29.61
C GLU A 88 3.50 1.92 28.48
N GLN A 89 3.77 3.19 28.77
CA GLN A 89 3.82 4.25 27.77
C GLN A 89 4.92 4.05 26.71
N LEU A 90 5.90 3.17 26.97
CA LEU A 90 7.02 2.86 26.08
C LEU A 90 6.76 1.58 25.27
N SER A 91 5.80 1.64 24.33
CA SER A 91 5.41 0.51 23.48
C SER A 91 6.56 -0.11 22.65
N GLY A 92 7.62 0.66 22.39
CA GLY A 92 8.86 0.20 21.74
C GLY A 92 10.07 0.15 22.69
N GLY A 93 9.88 0.22 24.01
CA GLY A 93 10.96 0.36 24.98
C GLY A 93 11.78 1.62 24.72
N GLN A 94 13.11 1.48 24.65
CA GLN A 94 14.03 2.59 24.32
C GLN A 94 13.85 3.13 22.89
N ALA A 95 13.24 2.35 21.99
CA ALA A 95 12.94 2.78 20.62
C ALA A 95 11.57 3.47 20.50
N THR A 96 10.88 3.74 21.61
CA THR A 96 9.58 4.43 21.57
C THR A 96 9.75 5.85 21.03
N VAL A 97 8.95 6.18 20.02
CA VAL A 97 8.79 7.55 19.53
C VAL A 97 7.38 8.03 19.90
N PHE A 98 7.28 9.20 20.52
CA PHE A 98 6.01 9.83 20.86
C PHE A 98 5.48 10.65 19.68
N ASP A 99 5.15 9.95 18.59
CA ASP A 99 4.54 10.50 17.39
C ASP A 99 3.21 9.79 17.16
N THR A 100 2.11 10.55 17.09
CA THR A 100 0.76 10.04 16.80
C THR A 100 0.29 10.43 15.39
N THR A 101 1.17 11.05 14.60
CA THR A 101 0.91 11.36 13.20
C THR A 101 1.04 10.10 12.34
N PRO A 102 0.59 10.14 11.08
CA PRO A 102 0.75 9.00 10.17
C PRO A 102 2.20 8.58 9.89
N ASN A 103 3.20 9.35 10.36
CA ASN A 103 4.62 9.03 10.16
C ASN A 103 5.25 8.38 11.41
N ALA A 104 4.45 7.94 12.38
CA ALA A 104 4.92 7.39 13.65
C ALA A 104 5.88 6.19 13.49
N PHE A 105 5.68 5.37 12.45
CA PHE A 105 6.52 4.22 12.13
C PHE A 105 7.67 4.54 11.15
N SER A 106 7.71 5.76 10.62
CA SER A 106 8.71 6.23 9.64
C SER A 106 9.91 6.93 10.30
N GLN A 107 10.01 6.88 11.63
CA GLN A 107 11.06 7.57 12.38
C GLN A 107 12.26 6.65 12.61
N PRO A 108 13.50 7.17 12.53
CA PRO A 108 14.66 6.43 12.99
C PRO A 108 14.55 6.17 14.49
N ILE A 109 15.18 5.09 14.96
CA ILE A 109 15.29 4.80 16.39
C ILE A 109 16.02 5.98 17.07
N PRO A 110 15.53 6.51 18.20
CA PRO A 110 16.23 7.56 18.92
C PRO A 110 17.63 7.12 19.37
N GLY A 111 18.63 8.00 19.21
CA GLY A 111 19.99 7.76 19.68
C GLY A 111 20.92 7.07 18.68
N LEU A 112 20.50 6.91 17.42
CA LEU A 112 21.39 6.48 16.34
C LEU A 112 22.53 7.47 16.10
N GLU A 113 23.70 6.95 15.76
CA GLU A 113 24.82 7.76 15.25
C GLU A 113 24.47 8.35 13.88
N ARG A 114 25.15 9.44 13.49
CA ARG A 114 24.84 10.18 12.27
C ARG A 114 24.90 9.30 11.01
N GLU A 115 25.88 8.41 10.96
CA GLU A 115 26.10 7.45 9.88
C GLU A 115 24.97 6.42 9.81
N GLN A 116 24.45 5.99 10.97
CA GLN A 116 23.33 5.05 11.07
C GLN A 116 22.02 5.71 10.64
N GLU A 117 21.80 6.98 10.99
CA GLU A 117 20.66 7.74 10.49
C GLU A 117 20.69 7.87 8.95
N LEU A 118 21.87 8.11 8.35
CA LEU A 118 22.01 8.14 6.89
C LEU A 118 21.59 6.80 6.27
N LEU A 119 22.04 5.68 6.84
CA LEU A 119 21.67 4.36 6.36
C LEU A 119 20.16 4.10 6.50
N PHE A 120 19.55 4.53 7.60
CA PHE A 120 18.09 4.48 7.78
C PHE A 120 17.38 5.22 6.63
N PHE A 121 17.78 6.45 6.31
CA PHE A 121 17.13 7.22 5.24
C PHE A 121 17.36 6.61 3.85
N VAL A 122 18.51 5.98 3.60
CA VAL A 122 18.76 5.24 2.36
C VAL A 122 17.83 4.02 2.27
N GLY A 123 17.70 3.25 3.35
CA GLY A 123 16.78 2.11 3.43
C GLY A 123 15.31 2.54 3.25
N ASN A 124 14.89 3.60 3.94
CA ASN A 124 13.57 4.18 3.80
C ASN A 124 13.30 4.67 2.37
N SER A 125 14.28 5.32 1.73
CA SER A 125 14.16 5.70 0.32
C SER A 125 13.94 4.48 -0.57
N PHE A 126 14.64 3.37 -0.33
CA PHE A 126 14.48 2.14 -1.09
C PHE A 126 13.09 1.50 -0.86
N PHE A 127 12.61 1.49 0.39
CA PHE A 127 11.30 0.97 0.80
C PHE A 127 10.14 1.66 0.07
N ASN A 128 10.28 2.95 -0.19
CA ASN A 128 9.28 3.78 -0.85
C ASN A 128 9.36 3.77 -2.39
N GLN A 129 10.42 3.22 -2.97
CA GLN A 129 10.64 3.25 -4.42
C GLN A 129 9.91 2.10 -5.13
N ASN A 130 9.31 2.41 -6.27
CA ASN A 130 8.64 1.42 -7.10
C ASN A 130 9.64 0.57 -7.90
N TRP A 131 9.44 -0.73 -7.90
CA TRP A 131 9.94 -1.66 -8.90
C TRP A 131 9.28 -1.36 -10.26
N VAL A 132 10.06 -1.53 -11.33
CA VAL A 132 9.60 -1.31 -12.70
C VAL A 132 9.72 -2.59 -13.53
N THR A 133 8.89 -2.70 -14.56
CA THR A 133 8.89 -3.83 -15.48
C THR A 133 10.24 -3.96 -16.17
N ALA A 134 10.81 -5.17 -16.15
CA ALA A 134 12.04 -5.46 -16.89
C ALA A 134 11.77 -5.67 -18.39
N PRO A 135 12.73 -5.31 -19.27
CA PRO A 135 13.95 -4.56 -18.98
C PRO A 135 13.66 -3.05 -18.86
N ALA A 136 14.32 -2.38 -17.92
CA ALA A 136 14.26 -0.92 -17.76
C ALA A 136 15.66 -0.30 -17.76
N SER A 137 15.77 1.00 -18.06
CA SER A 137 17.05 1.72 -17.97
C SER A 137 17.58 1.82 -16.54
N THR A 138 16.71 1.64 -15.54
CA THR A 138 17.03 1.64 -14.11
C THR A 138 17.26 0.21 -13.62
N THR A 139 18.47 -0.33 -13.86
CA THR A 139 18.83 -1.73 -13.53
C THR A 139 18.79 -2.05 -12.04
N ALA A 140 18.92 -1.06 -11.17
CA ALA A 140 18.79 -1.31 -9.74
C ALA A 140 17.36 -1.70 -9.35
N ARG A 141 16.34 -1.31 -10.13
CA ARG A 141 14.90 -1.38 -9.80
C ARG A 141 14.07 -2.15 -10.84
N ASP A 142 14.71 -2.79 -11.81
CA ASP A 142 13.99 -3.66 -12.73
C ASP A 142 13.69 -5.01 -12.06
N GLY A 143 12.80 -5.79 -12.68
CA GLY A 143 12.41 -7.11 -12.16
C GLY A 143 11.02 -7.17 -11.54
N LEU A 144 10.17 -6.15 -11.74
CA LEU A 144 8.74 -6.29 -11.45
C LEU A 144 8.17 -7.42 -12.33
N GLY A 145 7.66 -8.47 -11.68
CA GLY A 145 7.00 -9.59 -12.34
C GLY A 145 5.73 -9.18 -13.09
N PRO A 146 5.19 -10.06 -13.95
CA PRO A 146 4.03 -9.73 -14.78
C PRO A 146 2.76 -9.50 -13.96
N LEU A 147 2.63 -10.20 -12.84
CA LEU A 147 1.53 -10.14 -11.88
C LEU A 147 2.08 -9.78 -10.50
N PHE A 148 1.38 -8.92 -9.77
CA PHE A 148 1.82 -8.43 -8.46
C PHE A 148 0.63 -7.85 -7.66
N ASN A 149 0.82 -7.61 -6.36
CA ASN A 149 -0.13 -6.88 -5.52
C ASN A 149 0.31 -5.44 -5.20
N ALA A 150 1.62 -5.19 -5.17
CA ALA A 150 2.19 -3.87 -4.96
C ALA A 150 3.53 -3.72 -5.70
N ARG A 151 3.90 -2.47 -6.00
CA ARG A 151 5.16 -2.14 -6.70
C ARG A 151 6.27 -1.67 -5.77
N SER A 152 6.01 -1.50 -4.48
CA SER A 152 7.00 -1.11 -3.48
C SER A 152 6.60 -1.70 -2.13
N CYS A 153 7.53 -1.72 -1.18
CA CYS A 153 7.23 -2.14 0.18
C CYS A 153 6.17 -1.23 0.80
N ALA A 154 6.34 0.09 0.63
CA ALA A 154 5.38 1.11 1.05
C ALA A 154 4.02 1.01 0.34
N GLY A 155 3.93 0.33 -0.80
CA GLY A 155 2.68 0.09 -1.50
C GLY A 155 1.75 -0.86 -0.75
N CYS A 156 2.28 -1.75 0.09
CA CYS A 156 1.50 -2.46 1.09
C CYS A 156 1.51 -1.71 2.42
N HIS A 157 2.72 -1.37 2.90
CA HIS A 157 2.97 -0.76 4.20
C HIS A 157 2.97 0.76 4.13
N PHE A 158 1.79 1.34 3.89
CA PHE A 158 1.67 2.78 3.67
C PHE A 158 2.19 3.58 4.88
N LYS A 159 3.20 4.43 4.64
CA LYS A 159 3.94 5.17 5.69
C LYS A 159 4.40 4.27 6.83
N ASP A 160 4.91 3.08 6.49
CA ASP A 160 5.45 2.11 7.45
C ASP A 160 4.38 1.56 8.42
N GLY A 161 3.12 1.95 8.18
CA GLY A 161 1.98 1.59 8.99
C GLY A 161 1.26 0.34 8.49
N ARG A 162 0.18 0.04 9.17
CA ARG A 162 -0.73 -1.05 8.84
C ARG A 162 -1.66 -0.61 7.72
N GLY A 163 -1.83 -1.40 6.68
CA GLY A 163 -2.88 -1.20 5.70
C GLY A 163 -4.25 -1.60 6.22
N ARG A 164 -5.21 -1.59 5.29
CA ARG A 164 -6.62 -1.81 5.60
C ARG A 164 -7.32 -2.51 4.45
N ALA A 165 -8.44 -3.13 4.77
CA ALA A 165 -9.37 -3.58 3.74
C ALA A 165 -9.93 -2.37 2.96
N PRO A 166 -10.37 -2.59 1.70
CA PRO A 166 -11.18 -1.63 0.96
C PRO A 166 -12.37 -1.13 1.80
N GLU A 167 -12.65 0.16 1.74
CA GLU A 167 -13.75 0.79 2.47
C GLU A 167 -15.06 0.71 1.65
N PHE A 168 -14.94 0.67 0.33
CA PHE A 168 -16.07 0.58 -0.61
C PHE A 168 -15.70 -0.24 -1.85
N ALA A 169 -16.72 -0.73 -2.55
CA ALA A 169 -16.55 -1.52 -3.78
C ALA A 169 -15.83 -0.72 -4.87
N GLY A 170 -14.82 -1.33 -5.50
CA GLY A 170 -14.00 -0.69 -6.54
C GLY A 170 -12.86 0.19 -6.00
N GLU A 171 -12.70 0.33 -4.68
CA GLU A 171 -11.46 0.85 -4.12
C GLU A 171 -10.32 -0.16 -4.34
N MET A 172 -9.19 0.30 -4.86
CA MET A 172 -7.99 -0.53 -4.97
C MET A 172 -7.44 -0.86 -3.57
N PRO A 173 -7.37 -2.14 -3.17
CA PRO A 173 -6.82 -2.52 -1.88
C PRO A 173 -5.34 -2.09 -1.79
N THR A 174 -5.00 -1.29 -0.78
CA THR A 174 -3.61 -0.92 -0.47
C THR A 174 -3.23 -1.60 0.84
N GLY A 175 -2.25 -2.52 0.80
CA GLY A 175 -1.89 -3.34 1.97
C GLY A 175 -2.88 -4.48 2.28
N PHE A 176 -3.77 -4.81 1.36
CA PHE A 176 -4.70 -5.92 1.50
C PHE A 176 -4.47 -6.97 0.42
N LEU A 177 -4.48 -8.25 0.81
CA LEU A 177 -4.39 -9.38 -0.12
C LEU A 177 -5.35 -10.49 0.29
N LEU A 178 -5.69 -11.35 -0.67
CA LEU A 178 -6.53 -12.51 -0.46
C LEU A 178 -5.73 -13.78 -0.70
N ARG A 179 -5.53 -14.59 0.35
CA ARG A 179 -5.00 -15.94 0.22
C ARG A 179 -6.10 -16.87 -0.27
N LEU A 180 -5.73 -17.78 -1.16
CA LEU A 180 -6.63 -18.72 -1.80
C LEU A 180 -6.18 -20.15 -1.51
N SER A 181 -7.13 -21.03 -1.24
CA SER A 181 -6.87 -22.45 -1.09
C SER A 181 -8.09 -23.28 -1.46
N VAL A 182 -7.93 -24.60 -1.51
CA VAL A 182 -9.02 -25.58 -1.61
C VAL A 182 -8.95 -26.54 -0.41
N PRO A 183 -10.01 -27.31 -0.10
CA PRO A 183 -9.99 -28.24 1.02
C PRO A 183 -8.85 -29.25 0.90
N GLY A 184 -8.15 -29.48 2.00
CA GLY A 184 -7.01 -30.40 2.09
C GLY A 184 -5.72 -29.68 2.46
N THR A 185 -4.69 -30.48 2.70
CA THR A 185 -3.33 -30.01 3.00
C THR A 185 -2.32 -30.80 2.20
N ASP A 186 -1.16 -30.20 1.95
CA ASP A 186 -0.04 -30.88 1.33
C ASP A 186 0.73 -31.76 2.34
N PHE A 187 1.87 -32.33 1.91
CA PHE A 187 2.71 -33.16 2.76
C PHE A 187 3.27 -32.42 3.99
N TYR A 188 3.40 -31.10 3.93
CA TYR A 188 3.92 -30.25 5.01
C TYR A 188 2.81 -29.69 5.92
N GLY A 189 1.55 -29.96 5.60
CA GLY A 189 0.39 -29.45 6.34
C GLY A 189 -0.07 -28.06 5.87
N GLU A 190 0.49 -27.55 4.77
CA GLU A 190 0.08 -26.27 4.20
C GLU A 190 -1.24 -26.44 3.40
N PRO A 191 -2.11 -25.41 3.36
CA PRO A 191 -3.32 -25.45 2.54
C PRO A 191 -3.00 -25.73 1.08
N LEU A 192 -3.78 -26.59 0.42
CA LEU A 192 -3.63 -26.81 -1.02
C LEU A 192 -3.99 -25.52 -1.78
N PRO A 193 -3.13 -25.03 -2.70
CA PRO A 193 -3.40 -23.81 -3.44
C PRO A 193 -4.57 -23.98 -4.40
N GLU A 194 -5.20 -22.87 -4.77
CA GLU A 194 -6.19 -22.85 -5.84
C GLU A 194 -5.52 -23.26 -7.18
N PRO A 195 -6.11 -24.18 -7.97
CA PRO A 195 -5.45 -24.73 -9.16
C PRO A 195 -5.03 -23.75 -10.26
N ASN A 196 -5.79 -22.66 -10.46
CA ASN A 196 -5.58 -21.67 -11.52
C ASN A 196 -4.89 -20.40 -11.01
N TYR A 197 -5.07 -20.07 -9.72
CA TYR A 197 -4.66 -18.80 -9.10
C TYR A 197 -3.63 -18.99 -7.97
N GLY A 198 -3.25 -20.22 -7.65
CA GLY A 198 -2.25 -20.50 -6.64
C GLY A 198 -2.70 -20.17 -5.21
N GLY A 199 -1.76 -19.78 -4.36
CA GLY A 199 -2.00 -19.52 -2.94
C GLY A 199 -2.41 -18.08 -2.60
N GLN A 200 -2.35 -17.16 -3.55
CA GLN A 200 -2.58 -15.73 -3.33
C GLN A 200 -3.00 -15.06 -4.64
N LEU A 201 -4.12 -14.36 -4.62
CA LEU A 201 -4.60 -13.61 -5.77
C LEU A 201 -3.69 -12.40 -6.06
N GLN A 202 -3.28 -12.23 -7.32
CA GLN A 202 -2.50 -11.10 -7.82
C GLN A 202 -3.41 -10.13 -8.60
N ASP A 203 -3.84 -9.07 -7.93
CA ASP A 203 -4.87 -8.12 -8.40
C ASP A 203 -4.34 -7.03 -9.36
N GLN A 204 -3.03 -7.02 -9.62
CA GLN A 204 -2.41 -6.08 -10.56
C GLN A 204 -1.51 -6.80 -11.57
N ALA A 205 -1.37 -6.18 -12.74
CA ALA A 205 -0.53 -6.68 -13.81
C ALA A 205 0.21 -5.54 -14.55
N ILE A 206 1.30 -5.91 -15.21
CA ILE A 206 2.00 -5.03 -16.15
C ILE A 206 1.23 -4.92 -17.48
N MET A 207 1.62 -3.98 -18.33
CA MET A 207 1.01 -3.84 -19.65
C MET A 207 1.15 -5.13 -20.49
N GLY A 208 0.05 -5.55 -21.10
CA GLY A 208 0.00 -6.76 -21.93
C GLY A 208 -0.36 -8.04 -21.17
N PHE A 209 -0.50 -7.97 -19.84
CA PHE A 209 -0.98 -9.05 -18.98
C PHE A 209 -2.30 -8.64 -18.31
N ALA A 210 -3.15 -9.62 -18.04
CA ALA A 210 -4.37 -9.41 -17.26
C ALA A 210 -4.08 -9.71 -15.79
N ALA A 211 -4.57 -8.87 -14.88
CA ALA A 211 -4.61 -9.21 -13.46
C ALA A 211 -5.41 -10.49 -13.25
N GLU A 212 -5.17 -11.22 -12.17
CA GLU A 212 -5.84 -12.49 -11.92
C GLU A 212 -7.34 -12.32 -11.67
N GLY A 213 -7.72 -11.21 -11.04
CA GLY A 213 -9.10 -10.82 -10.83
C GLY A 213 -9.19 -9.57 -9.95
N VAL A 214 -10.41 -9.17 -9.65
CA VAL A 214 -10.73 -8.03 -8.79
C VAL A 214 -11.40 -8.54 -7.51
N VAL A 215 -10.91 -8.06 -6.35
CA VAL A 215 -11.54 -8.32 -5.06
C VAL A 215 -12.58 -7.24 -4.76
N ASN A 216 -13.83 -7.66 -4.57
CA ASN A 216 -14.91 -6.82 -4.08
C ASN A 216 -15.19 -7.15 -2.62
N LEU A 217 -15.58 -6.14 -1.84
CA LEU A 217 -15.92 -6.26 -0.44
C LEU A 217 -17.28 -5.61 -0.19
N VAL A 218 -18.21 -6.43 0.28
CA VAL A 218 -19.53 -6.01 0.75
C VAL A 218 -19.61 -6.30 2.24
N TYR A 219 -20.27 -5.43 2.99
CA TYR A 219 -20.51 -5.67 4.41
C TYR A 219 -21.99 -5.97 4.64
N GLU A 220 -22.27 -7.07 5.31
CA GLU A 220 -23.59 -7.42 5.79
C GLU A 220 -23.73 -7.03 7.26
N GLU A 221 -24.82 -6.37 7.60
CA GLU A 221 -25.13 -6.02 8.99
C GLU A 221 -25.79 -7.20 9.69
N MET A 222 -25.26 -7.59 10.86
CA MET A 222 -25.81 -8.64 11.69
C MET A 222 -26.12 -8.09 13.08
N PRO A 223 -27.37 -8.15 13.55
CA PRO A 223 -27.70 -7.72 14.90
C PRO A 223 -27.05 -8.65 15.92
N PHE A 224 -26.42 -8.06 16.92
CA PHE A 224 -25.87 -8.75 18.08
C PHE A 224 -26.45 -8.13 19.35
N THR A 225 -27.05 -8.97 20.19
CA THR A 225 -27.62 -8.56 21.46
C THR A 225 -26.72 -8.99 22.60
N PHE A 226 -26.26 -8.03 23.40
CA PHE A 226 -25.47 -8.27 24.61
C PHE A 226 -26.35 -8.88 25.74
N PRO A 227 -25.74 -9.52 26.75
CA PRO A 227 -26.47 -10.10 27.88
C PRO A 227 -27.32 -9.10 28.71
N ASP A 228 -26.99 -7.81 28.65
CA ASP A 228 -27.73 -6.72 29.30
C ASP A 228 -28.93 -6.21 28.48
N GLY A 229 -29.11 -6.74 27.25
CA GLY A 229 -30.19 -6.39 26.34
C GLY A 229 -29.86 -5.28 25.33
N GLU A 230 -28.67 -4.68 25.39
CA GLU A 230 -28.23 -3.73 24.36
C GLU A 230 -28.04 -4.47 23.02
N THR A 231 -28.47 -3.85 21.91
CA THR A 231 -28.29 -4.42 20.57
C THR A 231 -27.46 -3.49 19.70
N VAL A 232 -26.43 -4.04 19.08
CA VAL A 232 -25.56 -3.36 18.11
C VAL A 232 -25.59 -4.10 16.78
N LEU A 233 -25.24 -3.40 15.69
CA LEU A 233 -25.09 -4.01 14.38
C LEU A 233 -23.60 -4.29 14.14
N LEU A 234 -23.26 -5.57 14.04
CA LEU A 234 -21.93 -6.02 13.62
C LEU A 234 -21.84 -5.99 12.09
N ARG A 235 -20.68 -5.67 11.55
CA ARG A 235 -20.41 -5.72 10.12
C ARG A 235 -19.64 -7.00 9.78
N GLN A 236 -20.25 -7.89 9.01
CA GLN A 236 -19.60 -9.08 8.47
C GLN A 236 -19.08 -8.79 7.06
N PRO A 237 -17.77 -8.92 6.79
CA PRO A 237 -17.23 -8.76 5.44
C PRO A 237 -17.54 -9.99 4.58
N VAL A 238 -18.05 -9.75 3.38
CA VAL A 238 -18.26 -10.73 2.31
C VAL A 238 -17.36 -10.35 1.15
N TYR A 239 -16.43 -11.25 0.81
CA TYR A 239 -15.48 -11.05 -0.27
C TYR A 239 -15.96 -11.76 -1.52
N GLU A 240 -15.98 -11.04 -2.64
CA GLU A 240 -16.36 -11.58 -3.95
C GLU A 240 -15.23 -11.35 -4.95
N LEU A 241 -14.96 -12.38 -5.75
CA LEU A 241 -13.95 -12.32 -6.80
C LEU A 241 -14.63 -12.20 -8.15
N SER A 242 -14.19 -11.23 -8.95
CA SER A 242 -14.77 -10.92 -10.26
C SER A 242 -13.67 -10.72 -11.30
N ASP A 243 -14.06 -10.66 -12.58
CA ASP A 243 -13.16 -10.42 -13.71
C ASP A 243 -11.95 -11.38 -13.75
N LEU A 244 -12.21 -12.65 -13.43
CA LEU A 244 -11.24 -13.72 -13.41
C LEU A 244 -10.63 -13.98 -14.79
N ALA A 245 -9.30 -13.84 -14.91
CA ALA A 245 -8.63 -13.87 -16.22
C ALA A 245 -8.10 -15.25 -16.64
N TYR A 246 -7.96 -16.20 -15.71
CA TYR A 246 -7.26 -17.47 -15.93
C TYR A 246 -8.18 -18.70 -15.80
N GLY A 247 -9.49 -18.50 -15.86
CA GLY A 247 -10.52 -19.54 -15.79
C GLY A 247 -11.34 -19.50 -14.51
N ASP A 248 -12.32 -20.38 -14.40
CA ASP A 248 -13.16 -20.47 -13.21
C ASP A 248 -12.35 -21.00 -12.02
N MET A 249 -12.67 -20.52 -10.81
CA MET A 249 -12.09 -21.07 -9.58
C MET A 249 -12.65 -22.46 -9.26
N HIS A 250 -11.91 -23.22 -8.47
CA HIS A 250 -12.42 -24.45 -7.87
C HIS A 250 -13.71 -24.18 -7.08
N ALA A 251 -14.69 -25.09 -7.17
CA ALA A 251 -16.02 -24.91 -6.57
C ALA A 251 -16.01 -24.80 -5.03
N GLU A 252 -14.96 -25.32 -4.41
CA GLU A 252 -14.75 -25.26 -2.95
C GLU A 252 -13.62 -24.31 -2.55
N VAL A 253 -13.36 -23.27 -3.36
CA VAL A 253 -12.34 -22.27 -3.02
C VAL A 253 -12.61 -21.67 -1.63
N GLN A 254 -11.55 -21.55 -0.86
CA GLN A 254 -11.52 -20.92 0.45
C GLN A 254 -10.66 -19.66 0.37
N THR A 255 -11.09 -18.62 1.06
CA THR A 255 -10.42 -17.32 1.06
C THR A 255 -9.99 -16.92 2.45
N SER A 256 -8.76 -16.42 2.59
CA SER A 256 -8.26 -15.86 3.85
C SER A 256 -7.75 -14.43 3.60
N PRO A 257 -8.55 -13.40 3.97
CA PRO A 257 -8.15 -12.00 3.80
C PRO A 257 -7.01 -11.66 4.76
N ARG A 258 -6.03 -10.91 4.27
CA ARG A 258 -4.89 -10.41 5.06
C ARG A 258 -4.75 -8.93 4.84
N VAL A 259 -4.50 -8.22 5.93
CA VAL A 259 -3.95 -6.87 5.91
C VAL A 259 -2.52 -6.95 6.40
N ASP A 260 -1.66 -6.19 5.77
CA ASP A 260 -0.28 -6.04 6.18
C ASP A 260 -0.18 -5.44 7.60
N ASN A 261 0.96 -5.64 8.24
CA ASN A 261 1.28 -5.10 9.55
C ASN A 261 2.07 -3.79 9.41
N GLN A 262 2.17 -3.02 10.49
CA GLN A 262 3.19 -1.98 10.56
C GLN A 262 4.59 -2.60 10.45
N LEU A 263 5.49 -1.92 9.72
CA LEU A 263 6.89 -2.31 9.56
C LEU A 263 7.77 -1.11 9.88
N GLY A 264 8.46 -1.13 11.01
CA GLY A 264 9.58 -0.20 11.22
C GLY A 264 10.74 -0.58 10.32
N VAL A 265 11.18 0.32 9.45
CA VAL A 265 12.42 0.13 8.68
C VAL A 265 13.59 0.23 9.66
N THR A 266 14.08 -0.92 10.14
CA THR A 266 15.25 -0.98 11.00
C THR A 266 16.49 -1.38 10.22
N LEU A 267 17.66 -0.97 10.71
CA LEU A 267 18.94 -1.43 10.22
C LEU A 267 19.10 -2.93 10.55
N THR A 268 19.20 -3.78 9.54
CA THR A 268 19.81 -5.10 9.72
C THR A 268 21.26 -5.01 9.27
N PHE A 269 22.17 -4.93 10.23
CA PHE A 269 23.58 -5.15 9.97
C PHE A 269 23.76 -6.60 9.53
N ASN A 270 24.35 -6.82 8.36
CA ASN A 270 24.96 -8.09 8.02
C ASN A 270 26.48 -7.87 8.11
N ASP A 271 27.03 -7.97 9.31
CA ASP A 271 28.47 -7.89 9.56
C ASP A 271 29.17 -9.18 9.12
N ASN A 272 28.95 -9.61 7.87
CA ASN A 272 29.50 -10.85 7.29
C ASN A 272 30.24 -10.61 5.97
N ASP A 273 30.78 -9.42 5.77
CA ASP A 273 31.87 -9.23 4.80
C ASP A 273 33.19 -9.48 5.54
N GLY A 274 33.49 -10.76 5.75
CA GLY A 274 34.78 -11.21 6.27
C GLY A 274 35.88 -11.00 5.24
N ASP A 275 36.94 -10.30 5.66
CA ASP A 275 38.28 -10.30 5.06
C ASP A 275 38.89 -11.71 5.00
#